data_AF-A0A6J7BU51-F1
#
_entry.id   AF-A0A6J7BU51-F1
#
_cell.length_a   1.000
_cell.length_b   1.000
_cell.length_c   1.000
_cell.angle_alpha   90.00
_cell.angle_beta   90.00
_cell.angle_gamma   90.00
#
_symmetry.space_group_name_H-M   'P 1'
#
loop_
_entity.id
_entity.type
_entity.pdbx_description
1 polymer ?
#
loop_
_entity_poly.entity_id
_entity_poly.type
_entity_poly.pdbx_seq_one_letter_code
_entity_poly.pdbx_strand_id
1 'polypeptide(L)' 'MSNRVPAGVVHTTFHYPLSGANVITTEFSDWATNCPEFKVTAVEIRPADSSTAPLNDLEAVLTKA' A
#
# COMPACT_ATOMS: atom_id res chain seq x y z
N MET A 1 7.89 15.58 4.25
CA MET A 1 8.76 14.53 4.82
C MET A 1 8.80 14.68 6.34
N SER A 2 9.03 13.60 7.09
CA SER A 2 9.12 13.64 8.55
C SER A 2 10.37 12.88 9.03
N ASN A 3 10.92 13.26 10.18
CA ASN A 3 12.08 12.59 10.79
C ASN A 3 11.70 11.40 11.68
N ARG A 4 10.42 10.98 11.67
CA ARG A 4 9.91 9.89 12.52
C ARG A 4 10.22 8.50 11.96
N VAL A 5 10.44 8.41 10.66
CA VAL A 5 10.61 7.15 9.94
C VAL A 5 12.03 7.11 9.38
N PRO A 6 12.79 6.03 9.60
CA PRO A 6 14.15 5.90 9.07
C PRO A 6 14.13 5.81 7.54
N ALA A 7 15.27 6.13 6.91
CA ALA A 7 15.41 6.03 5.46
C ALA A 7 15.18 4.59 4.98
N GLY A 8 14.45 4.43 3.88
CA GLY A 8 14.06 3.12 3.33
C GLY A 8 12.82 2.50 3.96
N VAL A 9 12.21 3.14 4.97
CA VAL A 9 10.95 2.69 5.58
C VAL A 9 9.83 3.67 5.27
N VAL A 10 8.62 3.13 5.09
CA VAL A 10 7.43 3.89 4.71
C VAL A 10 6.31 3.55 5.69
N HIS A 11 5.49 4.55 6.02
CA HIS A 11 4.31 4.38 6.86
C HIS A 11 3.07 4.85 6.12
N THR A 12 2.04 4.01 6.07
CA THR A 12 0.72 4.32 5.51
C THR A 12 -0.39 4.00 6.50
N THR A 13 -1.58 4.54 6.28
CA THR A 13 -2.76 4.31 7.14
C THR A 13 -3.94 3.84 6.30
N PHE A 14 -4.73 2.93 6.86
CA PHE A 14 -5.91 2.36 6.19
C PHE A 14 -7.24 2.92 6.73
N HIS A 15 -7.21 4.05 7.44
CA HIS A 15 -8.41 4.65 8.03
C HIS A 15 -9.45 5.11 6.98
N TYR A 16 -9.00 5.43 5.76
CA TYR A 16 -9.87 5.92 4.68
C TYR A 16 -10.02 4.86 3.59
N PRO A 17 -11.25 4.38 3.30
CA PRO A 17 -11.47 3.26 2.39
C PRO A 17 -11.06 3.57 0.94
N LEU A 18 -11.22 4.83 0.49
CA LEU A 18 -10.83 5.27 -0.85
C LEU A 18 -9.32 5.21 -1.10
N SER A 19 -8.50 5.13 -0.06
CA SER A 19 -7.04 5.05 -0.21
C SER A 19 -6.56 3.68 -0.66
N GLY A 20 -7.38 2.62 -0.52
CA GLY A 20 -6.98 1.26 -0.93
C GLY A 20 -5.70 0.73 -0.27
N ALA A 21 -5.37 1.16 0.95
CA ALA A 21 -4.08 0.86 1.58
C ALA A 21 -3.82 -0.64 1.80
N ASN A 22 -4.85 -1.49 1.86
CA ASN A 22 -4.69 -2.93 1.99
C ASN A 22 -4.54 -3.65 0.63
N VAL A 23 -4.71 -2.95 -0.50
CA VAL A 23 -4.47 -3.56 -1.82
C VAL A 23 -2.97 -3.76 -2.07
N ILE A 24 -2.13 -2.93 -1.46
CA ILE A 24 -0.67 -3.06 -1.57
C ILE A 24 -0.09 -4.15 -0.66
N THR A 25 -0.85 -4.66 0.31
CA THR A 25 -0.35 -5.66 1.26
C THR A 25 -0.29 -7.04 0.61
N THR A 26 0.65 -7.87 1.03
CA THR A 26 0.85 -9.22 0.47
C THR A 26 -0.09 -10.26 1.07
N GLU A 27 -0.18 -11.42 0.43
CA GLU A 27 -0.88 -12.62 0.96
C GLU A 27 -0.08 -13.39 2.04
N PHE A 28 1.17 -13.00 2.32
CA PHE A 28 1.98 -13.64 3.35
C PHE A 28 1.36 -13.46 4.74
N SER A 29 1.44 -14.54 5.53
CA SER A 29 0.86 -14.61 6.86
C SER A 29 1.70 -15.48 7.80
N ASP A 30 1.50 -15.28 9.10
CA ASP A 30 2.11 -16.11 10.13
C ASP A 30 1.59 -17.55 10.05
N TRP A 31 2.50 -18.51 10.20
CA TRP A 31 2.21 -19.94 10.03
C TRP A 31 1.27 -20.52 11.09
N ALA A 32 1.20 -19.92 12.29
CA ALA A 32 0.46 -20.47 13.40
C ALA A 32 -0.98 -19.95 13.46
N THR A 33 -1.19 -18.68 13.11
CA THR A 33 -2.49 -18.02 13.25
C THR A 33 -3.08 -17.53 11.93
N ASN A 34 -2.34 -17.64 10.83
CA ASN A 34 -2.65 -16.98 9.55
C ASN A 34 -2.85 -15.46 9.71
N CYS A 35 -2.20 -14.83 10.69
CA CYS A 35 -2.23 -13.38 10.81
C CYS A 35 -1.50 -12.75 9.61
N PRO A 36 -2.16 -11.91 8.79
CA PRO A 36 -1.57 -11.33 7.59
C PRO A 36 -0.47 -10.31 7.89
N GLU A 37 0.49 -10.22 6.99
CA GLU A 37 1.65 -9.34 7.13
C GLU A 37 1.35 -7.89 6.69
N PHE A 38 0.68 -7.13 7.56
CA PHE A 38 0.35 -5.72 7.31
C PHE A 38 1.51 -4.75 7.53
N LYS A 39 2.58 -5.18 8.22
CA LYS A 39 3.66 -4.28 8.66
C LYS A 39 4.87 -4.28 7.72
N VAL A 40 4.97 -5.27 6.84
CA VAL A 40 6.10 -5.43 5.93
C VAL A 40 5.58 -5.74 4.54
N THR A 41 5.87 -4.87 3.60
CA THR A 41 5.59 -5.08 2.19
C THR A 41 6.65 -4.33 1.40
N ALA A 42 7.30 -5.00 0.46
CA ALA A 42 8.23 -4.34 -0.45
C ALA A 42 7.44 -3.47 -1.44
N VAL A 43 7.72 -2.17 -1.47
CA VAL A 43 7.00 -1.21 -2.31
C VAL A 43 7.98 -0.32 -3.08
N GLU A 44 7.54 0.15 -4.25
CA GLU A 44 8.23 1.19 -5.01
C GLU A 44 7.40 2.48 -4.98
N ILE A 45 8.03 3.60 -4.64
CA ILE A 45 7.37 4.91 -4.57
C ILE A 45 7.89 5.78 -5.72
N ARG A 46 6.96 6.33 -6.50
CA ARG A 46 7.23 7.31 -7.55
C ARG A 46 6.24 8.47 -7.44
N PRO A 47 6.62 9.70 -7.81
CA PRO A 47 5.66 10.79 -7.98
C PRO A 47 4.55 10.37 -8.95
N ALA A 48 3.30 10.60 -8.59
CA ALA A 48 2.19 10.36 -9.49
C ALA A 48 2.23 11.36 -10.65
N ASP A 49 1.97 10.89 -11.86
CA ASP A 49 1.88 11.75 -13.05
C ASP A 49 0.57 12.55 -12.97
N SER A 50 0.67 13.88 -12.82
CA SER A 50 -0.50 14.76 -12.66
C SER A 50 -1.43 14.78 -13.88
N SER A 51 -0.98 14.23 -15.00
CA SER A 51 -1.78 14.07 -16.22
C SER A 51 -2.68 12.83 -16.21
N THR A 52 -2.43 11.89 -15.30
CA THR A 52 -3.20 10.66 -15.19
C THR A 52 -4.39 10.90 -14.25
N ALA A 53 -5.61 10.61 -14.71
CA ALA A 53 -6.81 10.68 -13.88
C ALA A 53 -6.58 9.89 -12.56
N PRO A 54 -7.03 10.39 -11.40
CA PRO A 54 -6.84 9.69 -10.14
C PRO A 54 -7.51 8.32 -10.26
N LEU A 55 -6.70 7.26 -10.33
CA LEU A 55 -7.13 5.87 -10.27
C LEU A 55 -7.59 5.58 -8.83
N ASN A 56 -8.70 6.20 -8.42
CA ASN A 56 -9.34 5.97 -7.13
C ASN A 56 -10.33 4.79 -7.19
N ASP A 57 -10.49 4.19 -8.36
CA ASP A 57 -11.30 2.98 -8.52
C ASP A 57 -10.44 1.77 -8.16
N LEU A 58 -10.80 1.09 -7.07
CA LEU A 58 -10.23 -0.21 -6.68
C LEU A 58 -10.24 -1.21 -7.85
N GLU A 59 -11.23 -1.12 -8.73
CA GLU A 59 -11.35 -1.87 -9.98
C GLU A 59 -10.17 -1.62 -10.95
N ALA A 60 -9.70 -0.37 -11.07
CA ALA A 60 -8.65 -0.01 -12.01
C ALA A 60 -7.25 -0.46 -11.55
N VAL A 61 -7.05 -0.66 -10.25
CA VAL A 61 -5.84 -1.26 -9.67
C VAL A 61 -5.87 -2.78 -9.83
N LEU A 62 -7.02 -3.42 -9.60
CA LEU A 62 -7.21 -4.87 -9.70
C LEU A 62 -7.17 -5.41 -11.15
N THR A 63 -7.53 -4.60 -12.15
CA THR A 63 -7.54 -5.03 -13.57
C THR A 63 -6.15 -4.95 -14.24
N LYS A 64 -5.12 -4.52 -13.52
CA LYS A 64 -3.75 -4.31 -14.06
C LYS A 64 -2.73 -5.39 -13.65
N ALA A 65 -3.16 -6.44 -12.94
CA ALA A 65 -2.33 -7.57 -12.54
C ALA A 65 -2.52 -8.78 -13.47
#